data_AF-A0A1F4E7X4-F1
#
_entry.id   AF-A0A1F4E7X4-F1
#
_cell.length_a   1.000
_cell.length_b   1.000
_cell.length_c   1.000
_cell.angle_alpha   90.00
_cell.angle_beta   90.00
_cell.angle_gamma   90.00
#
_symmetry.space_group_name_H-M   'P 1'
#
loop_
_entity.id
_entity.type
_entity.pdbx_description
1 polymer ?
#
loop_
_entity_poly.entity_id
_entity_poly.type
_entity_poly.pdbx_seq_one_letter_code
_entity_poly.pdbx_strand_id
1 'polypeptide(L)'
;MKELRGDAVIARYGCIGAVDDLYFDRDCWDVRYLLAPPLLVSVACIAGATPQRDRLLVNLSREQVECGAGAWSVESASRWLDDSRLCSGRAVVGMRVEAEDGAAGRVADLLVDDEQWSIEYLLVDALVAGGGRQLLVPLDWVRPMDRAQGAVYLHRTRQELLSSPSL
;
A
#
# COMPACT_ATOMS: atom_id res chain seq x y z
N MET A 1 -5.82 7.36 -7.99
CA MET A 1 -6.43 6.26 -7.19
C MET A 1 -6.61 5.02 -8.02
N LYS A 2 -5.79 3.99 -7.78
CA LYS A 2 -5.89 2.68 -8.44
C LYS A 2 -5.25 1.57 -7.59
N GLU A 3 -5.53 0.32 -7.94
CA GLU A 3 -4.73 -0.83 -7.52
C GLU A 3 -3.42 -0.82 -8.33
N LEU A 4 -2.27 -0.97 -7.65
CA LEU A 4 -0.93 -0.96 -8.27
C LEU A 4 -0.38 -2.36 -8.54
N ARG A 5 -0.95 -3.40 -7.94
CA ARG A 5 -0.43 -4.76 -8.06
C ARG A 5 -0.53 -5.24 -9.49
N GLY A 6 0.55 -5.84 -10.00
CA GLY A 6 0.65 -6.33 -11.37
C GLY A 6 1.11 -5.29 -12.38
N ASP A 7 1.18 -3.99 -12.02
CA ASP A 7 1.73 -2.96 -12.91
C ASP A 7 3.18 -3.26 -13.26
N ALA A 8 3.52 -3.14 -14.54
CA ALA A 8 4.89 -3.37 -14.99
C ALA A 8 5.79 -2.17 -14.61
N VAL A 9 6.91 -2.45 -13.94
CA VAL A 9 7.95 -1.47 -13.62
C VAL A 9 8.96 -1.45 -14.75
N ILE A 10 9.09 -0.32 -15.43
CA ILE A 10 9.93 -0.16 -16.64
C ILE A 10 10.98 0.92 -16.40
N ALA A 11 12.26 0.53 -16.42
CA ALA A 11 13.38 1.48 -16.41
C ALA A 11 13.78 1.91 -17.81
N ARG A 12 14.70 2.88 -17.89
CA ARG A 12 15.31 3.35 -19.15
C ARG A 12 15.89 2.23 -20.01
N TYR A 13 16.39 1.16 -19.39
CA TYR A 13 17.04 0.04 -20.06
C TYR A 13 16.14 -1.18 -20.25
N GLY A 14 14.85 -1.09 -19.92
CA GLY A 14 13.88 -2.15 -20.14
C GLY A 14 12.99 -2.45 -18.92
N CYS A 15 12.12 -3.46 -19.08
CA CYS A 15 11.25 -3.94 -18.00
C CYS A 15 12.10 -4.54 -16.87
N ILE A 16 11.85 -4.11 -15.65
CA ILE A 16 12.50 -4.61 -14.44
C ILE A 16 11.70 -5.76 -13.81
N GLY A 17 10.37 -5.67 -13.86
CA GLY A 17 9.47 -6.63 -13.22
C GLY A 17 8.05 -6.08 -13.13
N ALA A 18 7.21 -6.70 -12.31
CA ALA A 18 5.88 -6.21 -11.98
C ALA A 18 5.78 -5.95 -10.47
N VAL A 19 4.96 -4.98 -10.08
CA VAL A 19 4.69 -4.68 -8.66
C VAL A 19 4.00 -5.88 -8.01
N ASP A 20 4.64 -6.49 -7.02
CA ASP A 20 4.09 -7.57 -6.18
C ASP A 20 3.46 -7.01 -4.90
N ASP A 21 4.14 -6.03 -4.29
CA ASP A 21 3.73 -5.41 -3.03
C ASP A 21 4.18 -3.94 -2.98
N LEU A 22 3.70 -3.22 -1.98
CA LEU A 22 4.17 -1.88 -1.62
C LEU A 22 4.55 -1.84 -0.15
N TYR A 23 5.48 -0.97 0.18
CA TYR A 23 5.85 -0.66 1.56
C TYR A 23 5.55 0.80 1.84
N PHE A 24 4.73 1.05 2.86
CA PHE A 24 4.30 2.38 3.25
C PHE A 24 4.69 2.67 4.70
N ASP A 25 4.85 3.95 5.05
CA ASP A 25 5.09 4.38 6.42
C ASP A 25 3.80 4.24 7.23
N ARG A 26 3.82 3.45 8.31
CA ARG A 26 2.62 3.13 9.08
C ARG A 26 2.04 4.31 9.88
N ASP A 27 2.81 5.38 10.06
CA ASP A 27 2.37 6.55 10.82
C ASP A 27 1.66 7.57 9.91
N CYS A 28 2.17 7.76 8.68
CA CYS A 28 1.64 8.76 7.75
C CYS A 28 1.00 8.19 6.48
N TRP A 29 1.05 6.88 6.27
CA TRP A 29 0.50 6.17 5.11
C TRP A 29 1.11 6.56 3.75
N ASP A 30 2.27 7.20 3.76
CA ASP A 30 3.05 7.45 2.54
C ASP A 30 3.65 6.13 2.04
N VAL A 31 3.38 5.78 0.78
CA VAL A 31 4.10 4.73 0.09
C VAL A 31 5.55 5.19 -0.05
N ARG A 32 6.51 4.37 0.40
CA ARG A 32 7.94 4.66 0.29
C ARG A 32 8.60 3.79 -0.76
N TYR A 33 8.14 2.55 -0.91
CA TYR A 33 8.71 1.60 -1.85
C TYR A 33 7.68 0.75 -2.56
N LEU A 34 8.01 0.34 -3.77
CA LEU A 34 7.34 -0.72 -4.50
C LEU A 34 8.26 -1.93 -4.58
N LEU A 35 7.73 -3.11 -4.26
CA LEU A 35 8.41 -4.37 -4.43
C LEU A 35 8.12 -4.88 -5.84
N ALA A 36 9.14 -4.92 -6.68
CA ALA A 36 9.13 -5.56 -7.99
C ALA A 36 10.26 -6.60 -8.02
N PRO A 37 10.00 -7.84 -7.56
CA PRO A 37 11.07 -8.79 -7.27
C PRO A 37 12.03 -9.00 -8.46
N PRO A 38 13.35 -8.99 -8.22
CA PRO A 38 14.02 -9.01 -6.90
C PRO A 38 14.30 -7.62 -6.29
N LEU A 39 13.74 -6.54 -6.84
CA LEU A 39 14.07 -5.17 -6.45
C LEU A 39 13.00 -4.53 -5.56
N LEU A 40 13.47 -3.73 -4.61
CA LEU A 40 12.69 -2.76 -3.86
C LEU A 40 13.00 -1.38 -4.43
N VAL A 41 12.01 -0.71 -5.01
CA VAL A 41 12.17 0.57 -5.72
C VAL A 41 11.56 1.70 -4.90
N SER A 42 12.34 2.73 -4.61
CA SER A 42 11.88 3.96 -3.95
C SER A 42 10.94 4.73 -4.87
N VAL A 43 9.76 5.09 -4.36
CA VAL A 43 8.81 5.91 -5.13
C VAL A 43 9.33 7.31 -5.42
N ALA A 44 10.30 7.81 -4.63
CA ALA A 44 10.97 9.08 -4.89
C ALA A 44 11.73 9.09 -6.24
N CYS A 45 12.10 7.91 -6.77
CA CYS A 45 12.69 7.78 -8.10
C CYS A 45 11.65 7.66 -9.22
N ILE A 46 10.38 7.51 -8.85
CA ILE A 46 9.21 7.39 -9.74
C ILE A 46 8.49 8.74 -9.86
N ALA A 47 8.57 9.58 -8.83
CA ALA A 47 7.97 10.92 -8.79
C ALA A 47 8.32 11.75 -10.04
N GLY A 48 7.38 11.80 -10.99
CA GLY A 48 7.54 12.41 -12.32
C GLY A 48 7.15 11.50 -13.49
N ALA A 49 6.95 10.20 -13.26
CA ALA A 49 6.39 9.29 -14.24
C ALA A 49 4.87 9.42 -14.27
N THR A 50 4.33 9.80 -15.42
CA THR A 50 2.89 9.75 -15.66
C THR A 50 2.45 8.29 -15.65
N PRO A 51 1.58 7.84 -14.73
CA PRO A 51 1.00 6.51 -14.79
C PRO A 51 0.22 6.40 -16.10
N GLN A 52 0.72 5.61 -17.04
CA GLN A 52 -0.05 5.16 -18.18
C GLN A 52 -0.61 3.79 -17.81
N ARG A 53 -1.82 3.46 -18.30
CA ARG A 53 -2.52 2.20 -17.96
C ARG A 53 -1.52 1.03 -17.92
N ASP A 54 -1.49 0.36 -16.77
CA ASP A 54 -0.76 -0.87 -16.47
C ASP A 54 0.79 -0.79 -16.43
N ARG A 55 1.37 0.43 -16.39
CA ARG A 55 2.84 0.62 -16.40
C ARG A 55 3.31 1.76 -15.49
N LEU A 56 4.35 1.48 -14.71
CA LEU A 56 5.12 2.44 -13.93
C LEU A 56 6.49 2.65 -14.57
N LEU A 57 6.69 3.82 -15.17
CA LEU A 57 7.99 4.20 -15.71
C LEU A 57 8.88 4.68 -14.56
N VAL A 58 10.11 4.18 -14.46
CA VAL A 58 11.05 4.59 -13.41
C VAL A 58 12.31 5.15 -14.05
N ASN A 59 12.77 6.28 -13.53
CA ASN A 59 13.94 6.96 -14.07
C ASN A 59 15.23 6.45 -13.41
N LEU A 60 15.50 5.15 -13.54
CA LEU A 60 16.65 4.48 -12.93
C LEU A 60 17.72 4.13 -13.97
N SER A 61 18.98 4.46 -13.67
CA SER A 61 20.15 3.87 -14.35
C SER A 61 20.54 2.54 -13.70
N ARG A 62 21.31 1.73 -14.42
CA ARG A 62 21.83 0.47 -13.90
C ARG A 62 22.73 0.69 -12.67
N GLU A 63 23.57 1.74 -12.70
CA GLU A 63 24.41 2.08 -11.55
C GLU A 63 23.59 2.52 -10.32
N GLN A 64 22.42 3.15 -10.49
CA GLN A 64 21.59 3.57 -9.35
C GLN A 64 20.95 2.37 -8.63
N VAL A 65 20.61 1.32 -9.37
CA VAL A 65 20.15 0.03 -8.81
C VAL A 65 21.30 -0.69 -8.09
N GLU A 66 22.50 -0.64 -8.67
CA GLU A 66 23.69 -1.30 -8.11
C GLU A 66 24.25 -0.57 -6.87
N CYS A 67 24.19 0.77 -6.84
CA CYS A 67 24.70 1.60 -5.74
C CYS A 67 23.70 1.84 -4.60
N GLY A 68 22.46 1.36 -4.70
CA GLY A 68 21.44 1.57 -3.67
C GLY A 68 20.89 3.00 -3.62
N ALA A 69 20.98 3.74 -4.71
CA ALA A 69 20.45 5.10 -4.81
C ALA A 69 18.99 5.06 -5.32
N GLY A 70 18.11 4.43 -4.53
CA GLY A 70 16.67 4.38 -4.80
C GLY A 70 16.13 3.07 -5.37
N ALA A 71 16.98 2.07 -5.59
CA ALA A 71 16.53 0.68 -5.72
C ALA A 71 17.52 -0.27 -5.05
N TRP A 72 17.04 -1.24 -4.28
CA TRP A 72 17.87 -2.22 -3.58
C TRP A 72 17.39 -3.64 -3.87
N SER A 73 18.28 -4.62 -3.70
CA SER A 73 17.83 -6.01 -3.61
C SER A 73 17.00 -6.19 -2.33
N VAL A 74 15.96 -7.02 -2.40
CA VAL A 74 15.15 -7.38 -1.21
C VAL A 74 16.03 -7.97 -0.10
N GLU A 75 17.02 -8.78 -0.47
CA GLU A 75 17.93 -9.41 0.49
C GLU A 75 18.71 -8.36 1.28
N SER A 76 19.26 -7.34 0.60
CA SER A 76 19.99 -6.24 1.24
C SER A 76 19.08 -5.30 2.05
N ALA A 77 17.83 -5.11 1.62
CA ALA A 77 16.87 -4.23 2.30
C ALA A 77 16.12 -4.89 3.47
N SER A 78 16.08 -6.22 3.53
CA SER A 78 15.29 -7.01 4.51
C SER A 78 15.48 -6.54 5.96
N ARG A 79 16.74 -6.42 6.41
CA ARG A 79 17.10 -5.93 7.75
C ARG A 79 16.59 -4.52 8.02
N TRP A 80 16.63 -3.64 7.03
CA TRP A 80 16.18 -2.26 7.18
C TRP A 80 14.65 -2.18 7.22
N LEU A 81 13.96 -2.97 6.39
CA LEU A 81 12.51 -3.08 6.41
C LEU A 81 12.00 -3.55 7.78
N ASP A 82 12.68 -4.51 8.41
CA ASP A 82 12.29 -5.07 9.71
C ASP A 82 12.38 -4.08 10.88
N ASP A 83 13.35 -3.18 10.86
CA ASP A 83 13.57 -2.16 11.92
C ASP A 83 12.88 -0.81 11.62
N SER A 84 12.32 -0.65 10.42
CA SER A 84 11.68 0.58 9.98
C SER A 84 10.23 0.74 10.47
N ARG A 85 9.66 1.92 10.26
CA ARG A 85 8.21 2.18 10.39
C ARG A 85 7.40 1.66 9.20
N LEU A 86 8.02 0.94 8.27
CA LEU A 86 7.34 0.48 7.08
C LEU A 86 6.45 -0.72 7.36
N CYS A 87 5.34 -0.76 6.64
CA CYS A 87 4.42 -1.87 6.61
C CYS A 87 4.24 -2.34 5.17
N SER A 88 4.22 -3.65 4.99
CA SER A 88 3.84 -4.27 3.71
C SER A 88 2.34 -4.09 3.51
N GLY A 89 1.92 -3.62 2.33
CA GLY A 89 0.51 -3.54 1.98
C GLY A 89 -0.17 -4.90 2.06
N ARG A 90 0.50 -5.96 1.56
CA ARG A 90 0.02 -7.34 1.66
C ARG A 90 -0.14 -7.84 3.09
N ALA A 91 0.67 -7.36 4.03
CA ALA A 91 0.50 -7.70 5.44
C ALA A 91 -0.77 -7.10 6.04
N VAL A 92 -1.26 -5.99 5.48
CA VAL A 92 -2.51 -5.34 5.89
C VAL A 92 -3.74 -5.95 5.24
N VAL A 93 -3.64 -6.37 3.98
CA VAL A 93 -4.72 -7.07 3.29
C VAL A 93 -5.10 -8.35 4.04
N GLY A 94 -6.40 -8.52 4.28
CA GLY A 94 -6.97 -9.63 5.04
C GLY A 94 -6.99 -9.43 6.56
N MET A 95 -6.33 -8.39 7.10
CA MET A 95 -6.43 -8.05 8.52
C MET A 95 -7.87 -7.76 8.90
N ARG A 96 -8.23 -8.09 10.15
CA ARG A 96 -9.54 -7.75 10.70
C ARG A 96 -9.66 -6.24 10.83
N VAL A 97 -10.84 -5.70 10.58
CA VAL A 97 -11.18 -4.32 10.85
C VAL A 97 -12.12 -4.30 12.06
N GLU A 98 -11.71 -3.59 13.11
CA GLU A 98 -12.47 -3.41 14.35
C GLU A 98 -12.91 -1.95 14.46
N ALA A 99 -14.21 -1.72 14.46
CA ALA A 99 -14.81 -0.43 14.76
C ALA A 99 -14.88 -0.20 16.28
N GLU A 100 -15.29 1.00 16.69
CA GLU A 100 -15.41 1.33 18.13
C GLU A 100 -16.41 0.43 18.87
N ASP A 101 -17.43 -0.05 18.16
CA ASP A 101 -18.47 -0.95 18.66
C ASP A 101 -18.25 -2.43 18.28
N GLY A 102 -17.04 -2.78 17.83
CA GLY A 102 -16.58 -4.16 17.58
C GLY A 102 -16.33 -4.50 16.11
N ALA A 103 -16.31 -5.81 15.81
CA ALA A 103 -15.88 -6.32 14.52
C ALA A 103 -16.69 -5.75 13.34
N ALA A 104 -15.98 -5.11 12.42
CA ALA A 104 -16.56 -4.39 11.29
C ALA A 104 -16.35 -5.11 9.96
N GLY A 105 -15.20 -5.76 9.76
CA GLY A 105 -14.85 -6.28 8.44
C GLY A 105 -13.47 -6.92 8.34
N ARG A 106 -12.99 -7.00 7.10
CA ARG A 106 -11.59 -7.25 6.76
C ARG A 106 -11.12 -6.27 5.71
N VAL A 107 -9.84 -5.93 5.74
CA VAL A 107 -9.22 -5.14 4.66
C VAL A 107 -9.20 -6.00 3.40
N ALA A 108 -9.87 -5.53 2.35
CA ALA A 108 -9.87 -6.14 1.04
C ALA A 108 -8.66 -5.67 0.21
N ASP A 109 -8.38 -4.36 0.23
CA ASP A 109 -7.27 -3.76 -0.50
C ASP A 109 -6.90 -2.34 0.02
N LEU A 110 -5.86 -1.74 -0.56
CA LEU A 110 -5.38 -0.38 -0.30
C LEU A 110 -5.47 0.44 -1.59
N LEU A 111 -6.11 1.62 -1.55
CA LEU A 111 -6.13 2.53 -2.69
C LEU A 111 -5.05 3.60 -2.55
N VAL A 112 -4.24 3.71 -3.59
CA VAL A 112 -3.08 4.61 -3.63
C VAL A 112 -3.33 5.78 -4.58
N ASP A 113 -3.00 6.98 -4.13
CA ASP A 113 -2.73 8.14 -4.98
C ASP A 113 -1.34 7.93 -5.63
N ASP A 114 -1.34 7.64 -6.91
CA ASP A 114 -0.15 7.39 -7.71
C ASP A 114 0.58 8.67 -8.18
N GLU A 115 0.02 9.85 -7.88
CA GLU A 115 0.70 11.15 -8.04
C GLU A 115 1.43 11.55 -6.76
N GLN A 116 0.77 11.40 -5.60
CA GLN A 116 1.31 11.78 -4.29
C GLN A 116 2.07 10.65 -3.59
N TRP A 117 1.91 9.41 -4.05
CA TRP A 117 2.42 8.19 -3.42
C TRP A 117 1.98 8.06 -1.96
N SER A 118 0.70 8.29 -1.70
CA SER A 118 0.04 8.08 -0.42
C SER A 118 -1.10 7.09 -0.57
N ILE A 119 -1.34 6.28 0.46
CA ILE A 119 -2.59 5.54 0.56
C ILE A 119 -3.66 6.57 0.94
N GLU A 120 -4.84 6.55 0.33
CA GLU A 120 -5.93 7.48 0.66
C GLU A 120 -7.12 6.77 1.30
N TYR A 121 -7.34 5.52 0.92
CA TYR A 121 -8.43 4.71 1.43
C TYR A 121 -8.01 3.26 1.69
N LEU A 122 -8.56 2.68 2.74
CA LEU A 122 -8.66 1.22 2.85
C LEU A 122 -9.96 0.77 2.21
N LEU A 123 -9.89 -0.28 1.41
CA LEU A 123 -11.06 -0.99 0.96
C LEU A 123 -11.41 -2.06 2.00
N VAL A 124 -12.63 -2.03 2.54
CA VAL A 124 -13.05 -2.92 3.61
C VAL A 124 -14.26 -3.75 3.19
N ASP A 125 -14.13 -5.08 3.28
CA ASP A 125 -15.24 -6.02 3.19
C ASP A 125 -16.00 -6.01 4.52
N ALA A 126 -17.17 -5.38 4.54
CA ALA A 126 -17.99 -5.28 5.75
C ALA A 126 -18.71 -6.60 6.09
N LEU A 127 -18.54 -7.09 7.31
CA LEU A 127 -19.10 -8.38 7.76
C LEU A 127 -20.62 -8.34 8.05
N VAL A 128 -21.24 -7.16 8.13
CA VAL A 128 -22.56 -6.99 8.75
C VAL A 128 -23.71 -6.80 7.76
N ALA A 129 -23.44 -6.58 6.46
CA ALA A 129 -24.47 -6.29 5.48
C ALA A 129 -24.60 -7.37 4.40
N GLY A 130 -25.04 -8.58 4.77
CA GLY A 130 -25.73 -9.52 3.87
C GLY A 130 -25.11 -9.88 2.50
N GLY A 131 -23.84 -9.54 2.23
CA GLY A 131 -23.18 -9.79 0.95
C GLY A 131 -22.15 -8.70 0.61
N GLY A 132 -20.87 -9.10 0.59
CA GLY A 132 -19.79 -8.60 -0.28
C GLY A 132 -19.60 -7.10 -0.55
N ARG A 133 -20.17 -6.18 0.24
CA ARG A 133 -20.05 -4.74 -0.04
C ARG A 133 -18.68 -4.24 0.43
N GLN A 134 -17.88 -3.82 -0.55
CA GLN A 134 -16.60 -3.17 -0.34
C GLN A 134 -16.82 -1.68 -0.08
N LEU A 135 -16.32 -1.22 1.05
CA LEU A 135 -16.50 0.14 1.55
C LEU A 135 -15.17 0.88 1.56
N LEU A 136 -15.19 2.14 1.13
CA LEU A 136 -14.05 3.03 1.21
C LEU A 136 -13.96 3.60 2.61
N VAL A 137 -12.80 3.42 3.25
CA VAL A 137 -12.49 3.93 4.59
C VAL A 137 -11.37 4.95 4.48
N PRO A 138 -11.64 6.25 4.70
CA PRO A 138 -10.61 7.28 4.74
C PRO A 138 -9.60 7.00 5.85
N LEU A 139 -8.34 7.34 5.63
CA LEU A 139 -7.28 7.09 6.62
C LEU A 139 -7.45 7.85 7.93
N ASP A 140 -8.09 9.02 7.95
CA ASP A 140 -8.41 9.74 9.18
C ASP A 140 -9.37 8.97 10.11
N TRP A 141 -10.03 7.92 9.60
CA TRP A 141 -10.83 7.03 10.42
C TRP A 141 -10.00 5.93 11.06
N VAL A 142 -8.81 5.66 10.55
CA VAL A 142 -7.94 4.57 10.98
C VAL A 142 -7.12 5.03 12.18
N ARG A 143 -7.10 4.22 13.23
CA ARG A 143 -6.23 4.47 14.39
C ARG A 143 -4.78 4.18 14.02
N PRO A 144 -3.79 4.82 14.67
CA PRO A 144 -2.38 4.52 14.45
C PRO A 144 -2.11 3.01 14.55
N MET A 145 -1.46 2.44 13.53
CA MET A 145 -1.19 1.01 13.49
C MET A 145 -0.02 0.64 14.40
N ASP A 146 -0.29 -0.18 15.40
CA ASP A 146 0.75 -0.85 16.19
C ASP A 146 1.05 -2.22 15.58
N ARG A 147 2.34 -2.56 15.50
CA ARG A 147 2.86 -3.79 14.91
C ARG A 147 2.31 -5.05 15.59
N ALA A 148 1.96 -4.95 16.88
CA ALA A 148 1.46 -6.09 17.66
C ALA A 148 -0.03 -6.41 17.42
N GLN A 149 -0.79 -5.49 16.81
CA GLN A 149 -2.24 -5.47 16.99
C GLN A 149 -3.03 -6.42 16.09
N GLY A 150 -2.46 -6.97 15.00
CA GLY A 150 -3.11 -8.02 14.17
C GLY A 150 -4.47 -7.63 13.55
N ALA A 151 -4.92 -6.40 13.75
CA ALA A 151 -6.16 -5.81 13.26
C ALA A 151 -5.95 -4.31 12.98
N VAL A 152 -6.75 -3.77 12.08
CA VAL A 152 -6.89 -2.34 11.84
C VAL A 152 -8.05 -1.84 12.69
N TYR A 153 -7.81 -0.84 13.52
CA TYR A 153 -8.85 -0.23 14.35
C TYR A 153 -9.37 1.04 13.71
N LEU A 154 -10.66 1.31 13.85
CA LEU A 154 -11.29 2.56 13.43
C LEU A 154 -11.67 3.43 14.64
N HIS A 155 -11.67 4.74 14.46
CA HIS A 155 -12.28 5.74 15.34
C HIS A 155 -13.78 5.94 15.06
N ARG A 156 -14.40 5.03 14.29
CA ARG A 156 -15.80 5.10 13.87
C ARG A 156 -16.54 3.81 14.18
N THR A 157 -17.86 3.93 14.29
CA THR A 157 -18.77 2.80 14.48
C THR A 157 -19.04 2.06 13.18
N ARG A 158 -19.53 0.81 13.28
CA ARG A 158 -19.97 0.03 12.11
C ARG A 158 -21.08 0.73 11.32
N GLN A 159 -21.97 1.45 12.00
CA GLN A 159 -23.06 2.17 11.34
C GLN A 159 -22.55 3.33 10.48
N GLU A 160 -21.56 4.09 10.97
CA GLU A 160 -20.89 5.13 10.19
C GLU A 160 -20.14 4.53 9.00
N LEU A 161 -19.48 3.37 9.20
CA LEU A 161 -18.85 2.62 8.13
C LEU A 161 -19.84 2.24 7.02
N LEU A 162 -21.00 1.69 7.35
CA LEU A 162 -22.01 1.31 6.35
C LEU A 162 -22.57 2.48 5.53
N SER A 163 -22.40 3.71 6.04
CA SER A 163 -22.79 4.94 5.36
C SER A 163 -21.69 5.48 4.43
N SER A 164 -20.51 4.86 4.42
CA SER A 164 -19.41 5.28 3.55
C SER A 164 -19.68 4.90 2.08
N PRO A 165 -19.02 5.59 1.13
CA PRO A 165 -19.06 5.22 -0.28
C PRO A 165 -18.57 3.79 -0.50
N SER A 166 -19.18 3.08 -1.44
CA SER A 166 -18.71 1.79 -1.94
C SER A 166 -18.14 1.93 -3.35
N LEU A 167 -17.22 1.03 -3.72
CA LEU A 167 -16.80 0.85 -5.11
C LEU A 167 -17.89 0.15 -5.94
#